data_AF-A0A4R3GWC0-F1
#
_entry.id   AF-A0A4R3GWC0-F1
#
_cell.length_a   1.000
_cell.length_b   1.000
_cell.length_c   1.000
_cell.angle_alpha   90.00
_cell.angle_beta   90.00
_cell.angle_gamma   90.00
#
_symmetry.space_group_name_H-M   'P 1'
#
loop_
_entity.id
_entity.type
_entity.pdbx_description
1 polymer ?
#
loop_
_entity_poly.entity_id
_entity_poly.type
_entity_poly.pdbx_seq_one_letter_code
_entity_poly.pdbx_strand_id
1 'polypeptide(L)'
;MRRAAPLLFLTLLATHGGPAAAGETACWFENGAVVAPAAVGGIAGDYVIDLSAPHTLLHRDIAQGAGHVETALTLPVRLAGESVAAAPVAVQSLDYRAVGFRTPITGVIGADILDRYTLTLDFSPCRLRLERPSELRRARAGGLPVTLVGGTPTVRAAASDGLRGVSGPFALDTASAGGVRARGAADGPRQKPAGTLRGLSLDGTLRQNLPTVVAGDLPDGVVGAIGVQVLAAYRLRLDPKARRLWLTPVPAASR
;
A
#
# COMPACT_ATOMS: atom_id res chain seq x y z
N MET A 1 7.52 47.12 61.27
CA MET A 1 6.72 46.68 60.10
C MET A 1 7.67 46.25 58.99
N ARG A 2 7.91 44.95 58.80
CA ARG A 2 8.77 44.42 57.73
C ARG A 2 7.91 43.54 56.83
N ARG A 3 7.69 43.97 55.58
CA ARG A 3 6.97 43.20 54.56
C ARG A 3 7.99 42.36 53.78
N ALA A 4 7.85 41.04 53.83
CA ALA A 4 8.58 40.11 52.99
C ALA A 4 7.79 39.91 51.68
N ALA A 5 8.45 40.12 50.53
CA ALA A 5 7.88 39.86 49.22
C ALA A 5 8.08 38.39 48.83
N PRO A 6 7.09 37.68 48.25
CA PRO A 6 7.28 36.33 47.78
C PRO A 6 7.81 36.34 46.34
N LEU A 7 8.93 35.65 46.11
CA LEU A 7 9.46 35.34 44.78
C LEU A 7 8.65 34.19 44.18
N LEU A 8 7.84 34.50 43.16
CA LEU A 8 7.18 33.54 42.30
C LEU A 8 8.21 32.92 41.34
N PHE A 9 8.51 31.64 41.54
CA PHE A 9 9.24 30.83 40.57
C PHE A 9 8.31 30.45 39.42
N LEU A 10 8.52 31.05 38.24
CA LEU A 10 7.96 30.54 36.98
C LEU A 10 8.77 29.33 36.53
N THR A 11 8.18 28.14 36.61
CA THR A 11 8.67 26.94 35.92
C THR A 11 8.25 26.97 34.46
N LEU A 12 9.20 27.23 33.55
CA LEU A 12 9.01 27.01 32.12
C LEU A 12 8.88 25.50 31.83
N LEU A 13 7.70 25.07 31.41
CA LEU A 13 7.49 23.76 30.78
C LEU A 13 8.10 23.80 29.37
N ALA A 14 9.34 23.34 29.24
CA ALA A 14 9.93 23.05 27.94
C ALA A 14 9.24 21.83 27.32
N THR A 15 8.36 22.05 26.35
CA THR A 15 7.83 21.00 25.48
C THR A 15 8.99 20.43 24.66
N HIS A 16 9.55 19.31 25.11
CA HIS A 16 10.51 18.54 24.33
C HIS A 16 9.75 17.92 23.17
N GLY A 17 9.87 18.52 21.98
CA GLY A 17 9.47 17.89 20.72
C GLY A 17 10.35 16.66 20.51
N GLY A 18 9.87 15.49 20.96
CA GLY A 18 10.49 14.22 20.64
C GLY A 18 10.59 14.03 19.12
N PRO A 19 11.52 13.19 18.64
CA PRO A 19 11.60 12.88 17.21
C PRO A 19 10.23 12.39 16.74
N ALA A 20 9.79 12.88 15.57
CA ALA A 20 8.54 12.42 14.95
C ALA A 20 8.59 10.89 14.81
N ALA A 21 7.84 10.20 15.68
CA ALA A 21 7.78 8.76 15.67
C ALA A 21 7.06 8.32 14.39
N ALA A 22 7.61 7.31 13.72
CA ALA A 22 6.94 6.68 12.60
C ALA A 22 5.57 6.16 13.05
N GLY A 23 4.55 6.40 12.25
CA GLY A 23 3.26 5.78 12.43
C GLY A 23 3.32 4.27 12.12
N GLU A 24 2.73 3.43 12.97
CA GLU A 24 2.65 1.98 12.74
C GLU A 24 1.25 1.45 13.08
N THR A 25 0.79 0.45 12.32
CA THR A 25 -0.42 -0.32 12.65
C THR A 25 -0.23 -1.81 12.38
N ALA A 26 -0.97 -2.63 13.12
CA ALA A 26 -1.18 -4.01 12.73
C ALA A 26 -2.03 -4.08 11.46
N CYS A 27 -1.71 -5.03 10.60
CA CYS A 27 -2.51 -5.39 9.43
C CYS A 27 -2.80 -6.89 9.47
N TRP A 28 -3.54 -7.40 8.48
CA TRP A 28 -3.73 -8.83 8.26
C TRP A 28 -3.86 -9.13 6.76
N PHE A 29 -3.79 -10.42 6.42
CA PHE A 29 -4.16 -10.89 5.09
C PHE A 29 -5.60 -11.34 5.07
N GLU A 30 -6.33 -10.86 4.08
CA GLU A 30 -7.66 -11.34 3.78
C GLU A 30 -7.79 -11.46 2.28
N ASN A 31 -8.16 -12.66 1.82
CA ASN A 31 -8.39 -12.93 0.40
C ASN A 31 -7.24 -12.47 -0.53
N GLY A 32 -5.98 -12.62 -0.05
CA GLY A 32 -4.78 -12.23 -0.78
C GLY A 32 -4.45 -10.73 -0.78
N ALA A 33 -5.19 -9.92 -0.02
CA ALA A 33 -4.92 -8.51 0.15
C ALA A 33 -4.40 -8.20 1.56
N VAL A 34 -3.55 -7.17 1.66
CA VAL A 34 -3.18 -6.53 2.92
C VAL A 34 -4.34 -5.61 3.32
N VAL A 35 -4.87 -5.84 4.51
CA VAL A 35 -5.95 -5.01 5.09
C VAL A 35 -5.44 -4.39 6.38
N ALA A 36 -5.76 -3.12 6.60
CA ALA A 36 -5.40 -2.40 7.82
C ALA A 36 -6.54 -1.47 8.25
N PRO A 37 -6.64 -1.16 9.55
CA PRO A 37 -7.60 -0.19 10.04
C PRO A 37 -7.18 1.21 9.56
N ALA A 38 -8.14 1.96 9.01
CA ALA A 38 -7.94 3.32 8.55
C ALA A 38 -9.24 4.13 8.69
N ALA A 39 -9.18 5.43 8.37
CA ALA A 39 -10.37 6.25 8.25
C ALA A 39 -10.25 7.24 7.09
N VAL A 40 -11.31 7.36 6.29
CA VAL A 40 -11.43 8.34 5.19
C VAL A 40 -12.69 9.17 5.42
N GLY A 41 -12.59 10.49 5.47
CA GLY A 41 -13.75 11.36 5.74
C GLY A 41 -14.39 11.17 7.11
N GLY A 42 -13.66 10.58 8.07
CA GLY A 42 -14.21 10.18 9.38
C GLY A 42 -14.82 8.77 9.41
N ILE A 43 -14.95 8.10 8.26
CA ILE A 43 -15.47 6.74 8.15
C ILE A 43 -14.36 5.74 8.49
N ALA A 44 -14.35 5.26 9.73
CA ALA A 44 -13.41 4.24 10.18
C ALA A 44 -13.83 2.84 9.71
N GLY A 45 -12.86 2.00 9.38
CA GLY A 45 -13.11 0.62 8.99
C GLY A 45 -11.88 -0.07 8.45
N ASP A 46 -12.12 -1.16 7.72
CA ASP A 46 -11.10 -2.03 7.16
C ASP A 46 -10.84 -1.62 5.71
N TYR A 47 -9.62 -1.14 5.45
CA TYR A 47 -9.22 -0.69 4.12
C TYR A 47 -8.16 -1.60 3.54
N VAL A 48 -8.33 -1.92 2.27
CA VAL A 48 -7.28 -2.59 1.49
C VAL A 48 -6.15 -1.60 1.26
N ILE A 49 -4.92 -2.02 1.54
CA ILE A 49 -3.71 -1.25 1.25
C ILE A 49 -3.21 -1.72 -0.13
N ASP A 50 -3.34 -0.88 -1.15
CA ASP A 50 -3.10 -1.25 -2.55
C ASP A 50 -2.09 -0.30 -3.21
N LEU A 51 -0.83 -0.70 -3.25
CA LEU A 51 0.22 0.03 -3.96
C LEU A 51 0.02 0.06 -5.49
N SER A 52 -0.88 -0.77 -6.05
CA SER A 52 -1.19 -0.82 -7.48
C SER A 52 -2.46 -0.03 -7.83
N ALA A 53 -3.20 0.47 -6.85
CA ALA A 53 -4.28 1.42 -7.08
C ALA A 53 -3.71 2.84 -7.14
N PRO A 54 -3.87 3.58 -8.25
CA PRO A 54 -3.35 4.96 -8.34
C PRO A 54 -4.07 5.94 -7.42
N HIS A 55 -5.32 5.64 -7.06
CA HIS A 55 -6.19 6.52 -6.28
C HIS A 55 -6.76 5.80 -5.07
N THR A 56 -7.00 6.57 -4.01
CA THR A 56 -7.74 6.14 -2.83
C THR A 56 -9.23 6.12 -3.15
N LEU A 57 -9.88 5.00 -2.82
CA LEU A 57 -11.27 4.72 -3.16
C LEU A 57 -12.11 4.49 -1.91
N LEU A 58 -13.36 4.95 -1.94
CA LEU A 58 -14.37 4.66 -0.91
C LEU A 58 -15.52 3.86 -1.53
N HIS A 59 -16.01 2.83 -0.83
CA HIS A 59 -17.15 2.06 -1.33
C HIS A 59 -18.40 2.93 -1.42
N ARG A 60 -19.11 2.86 -2.56
CA ARG A 60 -20.31 3.66 -2.83
C ARG A 60 -21.34 3.62 -1.72
N ASP A 61 -21.79 2.43 -1.36
CA ASP A 61 -22.88 2.27 -0.37
C ASP A 61 -22.46 2.78 1.03
N ILE A 62 -21.18 2.67 1.37
CA ILE A 62 -20.63 3.17 2.63
C ILE A 62 -20.54 4.70 2.61
N ALA A 63 -20.06 5.27 1.50
CA ALA A 63 -20.01 6.72 1.32
C ALA A 63 -21.41 7.35 1.39
N GLN A 64 -22.37 6.76 0.70
CA GLN A 64 -23.77 7.21 0.69
C GLN A 64 -24.41 7.05 2.07
N GLY A 65 -24.16 5.94 2.77
CA GLY A 65 -24.59 5.75 4.16
C GLY A 65 -24.03 6.78 5.13
N ALA A 66 -22.86 7.36 4.82
CA ALA A 66 -22.25 8.47 5.55
C ALA A 66 -22.71 9.87 5.06
N GLY A 67 -23.64 9.94 4.09
CA GLY A 67 -24.20 11.19 3.58
C GLY A 67 -23.43 11.82 2.41
N HIS A 68 -22.43 11.14 1.85
CA HIS A 68 -21.73 11.62 0.64
C HIS A 68 -22.50 11.22 -0.62
N VAL A 69 -22.91 12.22 -1.40
CA VAL A 69 -23.66 12.02 -2.66
C VAL A 69 -22.78 12.17 -3.89
N GLU A 70 -21.69 12.94 -3.79
CA GLU A 70 -20.74 13.13 -4.88
C GLU A 70 -19.78 11.95 -5.01
N THR A 71 -19.33 11.69 -6.23
CA THR A 71 -18.39 10.59 -6.51
C THR A 71 -16.92 10.98 -6.52
N ALA A 72 -16.63 12.28 -6.42
CA ALA A 72 -15.29 12.82 -6.33
C ALA A 72 -15.24 13.76 -5.12
N LEU A 73 -14.53 13.35 -4.08
CA LEU A 73 -14.50 14.01 -2.79
C LEU A 73 -13.10 14.50 -2.46
N THR A 74 -13.01 15.46 -1.56
CA THR A 74 -11.76 15.83 -0.89
C THR A 74 -11.93 15.60 0.60
N LEU A 75 -11.30 14.55 1.13
CA LEU A 75 -11.52 14.08 2.49
C LEU A 75 -10.22 13.91 3.26
N PRO A 76 -10.24 14.06 4.60
CA PRO A 76 -9.11 13.65 5.43
C PRO A 76 -8.93 12.13 5.39
N VAL A 77 -7.68 11.67 5.41
CA VAL A 77 -7.30 10.26 5.46
C VAL A 77 -6.41 10.01 6.67
N ARG A 78 -6.68 8.98 7.45
CA ARG A 78 -5.87 8.53 8.59
C ARG A 78 -5.50 7.07 8.43
N LEU A 79 -4.20 6.76 8.53
CA LEU A 79 -3.67 5.40 8.43
C LEU A 79 -2.40 5.29 9.27
N ALA A 80 -2.29 4.23 10.07
CA ALA A 80 -1.11 3.96 10.89
C ALA A 80 -0.68 5.13 11.80
N GLY A 81 -1.62 5.95 12.30
CA GLY A 81 -1.31 7.14 13.11
C GLY A 81 -0.86 8.36 12.31
N GLU A 82 -0.66 8.25 10.99
CA GLU A 82 -0.41 9.36 10.10
C GLU A 82 -1.71 9.94 9.54
N SER A 83 -1.68 11.23 9.18
CA SER A 83 -2.85 11.99 8.72
C SER A 83 -2.55 12.76 7.44
N VAL A 84 -3.46 12.69 6.47
CA VAL A 84 -3.54 13.63 5.34
C VAL A 84 -4.81 14.45 5.53
N ALA A 85 -4.68 15.77 5.66
CA ALA A 85 -5.81 16.63 6.01
C ALA A 85 -6.88 16.71 4.90
N ALA A 86 -6.43 16.64 3.63
CA ALA A 86 -7.30 16.70 2.47
C ALA A 86 -6.65 15.91 1.33
N ALA A 87 -7.33 14.86 0.87
CA ALA A 87 -6.92 14.06 -0.27
C ALA A 87 -8.08 13.83 -1.24
N PRO A 88 -7.84 13.79 -2.55
CA PRO A 88 -8.81 13.31 -3.51
C PRO A 88 -9.23 11.87 -3.18
N VAL A 89 -10.53 11.62 -3.13
CA VAL A 89 -11.11 10.28 -2.90
C VAL A 89 -12.19 10.05 -3.93
N ALA A 90 -12.08 8.97 -4.70
CA ALA A 90 -13.11 8.56 -5.63
C ALA A 90 -14.09 7.59 -4.95
N VAL A 91 -15.38 7.80 -5.16
CA VAL A 91 -16.44 6.91 -4.67
C VAL A 91 -16.95 6.06 -5.82
N GLN A 92 -16.89 4.74 -5.65
CA GLN A 92 -17.33 3.78 -6.65
C GLN A 92 -17.76 2.47 -6.01
N SER A 93 -18.47 1.61 -6.76
CA SER A 93 -18.69 0.23 -6.29
C SER A 93 -17.32 -0.46 -6.23
N LEU A 94 -17.07 -1.13 -5.11
CA LEU A 94 -15.90 -1.99 -4.94
C LEU A 94 -16.31 -3.47 -4.85
N ASP A 95 -17.52 -3.82 -5.27
CA ASP A 95 -18.05 -5.19 -5.17
C ASP A 95 -17.12 -6.19 -5.86
N TYR A 96 -16.60 -5.84 -7.05
CA TYR A 96 -15.67 -6.69 -7.79
C TYR A 96 -14.34 -6.97 -7.04
N ARG A 97 -13.97 -6.09 -6.10
CA ARG A 97 -12.81 -6.23 -5.21
C ARG A 97 -13.16 -6.92 -3.89
N ALA A 98 -14.40 -6.79 -3.43
CA ALA A 98 -14.88 -7.30 -2.15
C ALA A 98 -15.25 -8.80 -2.19
N VAL A 99 -15.45 -9.39 -3.37
CA VAL A 99 -15.73 -10.84 -3.50
C VAL A 99 -14.66 -11.67 -2.79
N GLY A 100 -15.07 -12.47 -1.80
CA GLY A 100 -14.21 -13.38 -1.04
C GLY A 100 -13.67 -12.80 0.28
N PHE A 101 -13.93 -11.53 0.58
CA PHE A 101 -13.74 -10.98 1.92
C PHE A 101 -14.89 -11.44 2.84
N ARG A 102 -14.59 -11.67 4.12
CA ARG A 102 -15.57 -12.03 5.15
C ARG A 102 -16.43 -10.83 5.53
N THR A 103 -15.80 -9.65 5.61
CA THR A 103 -16.46 -8.37 5.83
C THR A 103 -16.29 -7.49 4.59
N PRO A 104 -17.32 -6.72 4.18
CA PRO A 104 -17.16 -5.75 3.11
C PRO A 104 -16.04 -4.76 3.43
N ILE A 105 -15.12 -4.58 2.49
CA ILE A 105 -14.05 -3.58 2.63
C ILE A 105 -14.66 -2.18 2.62
N THR A 106 -14.16 -1.31 3.48
CA THR A 106 -14.62 0.08 3.54
C THR A 106 -14.15 0.86 2.32
N GLY A 107 -12.93 0.59 1.88
CA GLY A 107 -12.31 1.25 0.75
C GLY A 107 -10.94 0.68 0.42
N VAL A 108 -10.22 1.42 -0.41
CA VAL A 108 -8.84 1.15 -0.82
C VAL A 108 -8.00 2.38 -0.50
N ILE A 109 -6.91 2.24 0.25
CA ILE A 109 -5.88 3.28 0.35
C ILE A 109 -4.87 3.03 -0.77
N GLY A 110 -4.83 3.96 -1.72
CA GLY A 110 -4.04 3.87 -2.94
C GLY A 110 -2.67 4.55 -2.84
N ALA A 111 -1.93 4.51 -3.94
CA ALA A 111 -0.61 5.09 -4.09
C ALA A 111 -0.57 6.60 -3.84
N ASP A 112 -1.63 7.34 -4.13
CA ASP A 112 -1.78 8.79 -3.88
C ASP A 112 -1.70 9.21 -2.39
N ILE A 113 -1.96 8.27 -1.49
CA ILE A 113 -1.76 8.46 -0.05
C ILE A 113 -0.44 7.83 0.39
N LEU A 114 -0.15 6.63 -0.10
CA LEU A 114 1.01 5.85 0.35
C LEU A 114 2.33 6.47 -0.13
N ASP A 115 2.34 7.17 -1.27
CA ASP A 115 3.54 7.79 -1.85
C ASP A 115 4.10 8.98 -1.04
N ARG A 116 3.30 9.47 -0.08
CA ARG A 116 3.67 10.55 0.85
C ARG A 116 4.64 10.10 1.93
N TYR A 117 4.79 8.79 2.10
CA TYR A 117 5.56 8.17 3.16
C TYR A 117 6.63 7.24 2.61
N THR A 118 7.70 7.05 3.37
CA THR A 118 8.49 5.84 3.23
C THR A 118 7.73 4.71 3.92
N LEU A 119 7.23 3.78 3.13
CA LEU A 119 6.42 2.65 3.57
C LEU A 119 7.33 1.46 3.90
N THR A 120 7.10 0.81 5.04
CA THR A 120 7.66 -0.51 5.35
C THR A 120 6.52 -1.46 5.67
N LEU A 121 6.50 -2.62 5.01
CA LEU A 121 5.51 -3.66 5.19
C LEU A 121 6.21 -4.98 5.54
N ASP A 122 5.94 -5.45 6.74
CA ASP A 122 6.22 -6.81 7.15
C ASP A 122 4.95 -7.64 6.95
N PHE A 123 5.10 -8.84 6.39
CA PHE A 123 3.96 -9.73 6.13
C PHE A 123 3.73 -10.68 7.34
N SER A 124 4.76 -11.00 8.14
CA SER A 124 4.61 -11.88 9.31
C SER A 124 5.52 -11.46 10.47
N PRO A 125 4.96 -10.98 11.61
CA PRO A 125 3.56 -10.56 11.77
C PRO A 125 3.25 -9.39 10.82
N CYS A 126 2.00 -9.28 10.36
CA CYS A 126 1.65 -8.19 9.45
C CYS A 126 1.72 -6.84 10.18
N ARG A 127 2.64 -5.98 9.72
CA ARG A 127 2.86 -4.62 10.24
C ARG A 127 3.07 -3.66 9.10
N LEU A 128 2.28 -2.60 9.08
CA LEU A 128 2.45 -1.48 8.17
C LEU A 128 3.00 -0.29 8.95
N ARG A 129 4.18 0.19 8.54
CA ARG A 129 4.82 1.38 9.09
C ARG A 129 4.96 2.46 8.04
N LEU A 130 4.55 3.66 8.39
CA LEU A 130 4.64 4.87 7.57
C LEU A 130 5.60 5.86 8.25
N GLU A 131 6.65 6.21 7.54
CA GLU A 131 7.61 7.22 7.98
C GLU A 131 7.48 8.44 7.07
N ARG A 132 7.36 9.64 7.65
CA ARG A 132 7.52 10.85 6.83
C ARG A 132 8.92 10.85 6.21
N PRO A 133 9.05 11.15 4.92
CA PRO A 133 10.35 11.18 4.29
C PRO A 133 11.19 12.26 4.96
N SER A 134 12.28 11.88 5.64
CA SER A 134 13.19 12.84 6.26
C SER A 134 14.33 13.17 5.32
N GLU A 135 14.63 14.46 5.16
CA GLU A 135 15.75 14.93 4.34
C GLU A 135 17.12 14.52 4.92
N LEU A 136 17.16 14.22 6.23
CA LEU A 136 18.38 13.94 6.98
C LEU A 136 18.78 12.46 6.99
N ARG A 137 17.92 11.53 6.55
CA ARG A 137 18.30 10.12 6.47
C ARG A 137 19.06 9.89 5.18
N ARG A 138 20.36 9.58 5.31
CA ARG A 138 21.19 9.12 4.18
C ARG A 138 20.43 8.05 3.40
N ALA A 139 20.33 8.26 2.09
CA ALA A 139 19.80 7.27 1.17
C ALA A 139 20.51 5.94 1.44
N ARG A 140 19.74 4.91 1.80
CA ARG A 140 20.29 3.56 1.98
C ARG A 140 20.82 3.12 0.61
N ALA A 141 22.08 2.70 0.54
CA ALA A 141 22.63 2.18 -0.71
C ALA A 141 21.85 0.92 -1.17
N GLY A 142 21.77 0.72 -2.49
CA GLY A 142 21.05 -0.41 -3.10
C GLY A 142 19.55 -0.17 -3.33
N GLY A 143 18.82 -1.26 -3.52
CA GLY A 143 17.38 -1.24 -3.82
C GLY A 143 17.07 -1.11 -5.32
N LEU A 144 16.01 -1.80 -5.71
CA LEU A 144 15.47 -1.78 -7.06
C LEU A 144 15.04 -0.35 -7.44
N PRO A 145 15.41 0.14 -8.64
CA PRO A 145 14.90 1.40 -9.15
C PRO A 145 13.37 1.34 -9.29
N VAL A 146 12.69 2.34 -8.73
CA VAL A 146 11.24 2.50 -8.85
C VAL A 146 10.93 3.58 -9.89
N THR A 147 9.96 3.31 -10.74
CA THR A 147 9.39 4.30 -11.66
C THR A 147 7.91 4.48 -11.34
N LEU A 148 7.42 5.72 -11.31
CA LEU A 148 5.99 5.99 -11.23
C LEU A 148 5.39 5.91 -12.63
N VAL A 149 4.44 5.01 -12.84
CA VAL A 149 3.72 4.84 -14.10
C VAL A 149 2.22 4.92 -13.81
N GLY A 150 1.55 5.90 -14.41
CA GLY A 150 0.13 6.15 -14.18
C GLY A 150 -0.23 6.33 -12.69
N GLY A 151 0.65 6.98 -11.92
CA GLY A 151 0.47 7.19 -10.48
C GLY A 151 0.85 6.02 -9.56
N THR A 152 1.31 4.89 -10.11
CA THR A 152 1.66 3.70 -9.32
C THR A 152 3.17 3.44 -9.27
N PRO A 153 3.74 3.03 -8.11
CA PRO A 153 5.12 2.57 -8.02
C PRO A 153 5.31 1.24 -8.76
N THR A 154 6.24 1.24 -9.70
CA THR A 154 6.60 0.08 -10.51
C THR A 154 8.08 -0.24 -10.43
N VAL A 155 8.41 -1.52 -10.62
CA VAL A 155 9.78 -2.00 -10.83
C VAL A 155 9.87 -2.74 -12.16
N ARG A 156 11.06 -2.81 -12.75
CA ARG A 156 11.27 -3.64 -13.94
C ARG A 156 11.25 -5.11 -13.55
N ALA A 157 10.43 -5.88 -14.27
CA ALA A 157 10.38 -7.33 -14.18
C ALA A 157 10.07 -7.93 -15.56
N ALA A 158 10.17 -9.26 -15.67
CA ALA A 158 9.74 -10.00 -16.84
C ALA A 158 8.89 -11.20 -16.42
N ALA A 159 7.83 -11.48 -17.17
CA ALA A 159 6.92 -12.61 -16.93
C ALA A 159 6.73 -13.40 -18.22
N SER A 160 6.55 -14.72 -18.12
CA SER A 160 6.28 -15.59 -19.27
C SER A 160 5.33 -16.73 -18.90
N ASP A 161 4.41 -17.03 -19.81
CA ASP A 161 3.54 -18.21 -19.76
C ASP A 161 4.15 -19.45 -20.46
N GLY A 162 5.39 -19.33 -20.96
CA GLY A 162 6.12 -20.35 -21.70
C GLY A 162 5.99 -20.25 -23.23
N LEU A 163 4.98 -19.54 -23.73
CA LEU A 163 4.78 -19.27 -25.16
C LEU A 163 5.03 -17.79 -25.48
N ARG A 164 4.66 -16.90 -24.56
CA ARG A 164 4.75 -15.45 -24.67
C ARG A 164 5.41 -14.89 -23.42
N GLY A 165 6.30 -13.91 -23.64
CA GLY A 165 6.95 -13.16 -22.57
C GLY A 165 6.60 -11.67 -22.66
N VAL A 166 6.52 -11.04 -21.50
CA VAL A 166 6.43 -9.58 -21.36
C VAL A 166 7.54 -9.10 -20.43
N SER A 167 8.12 -7.94 -20.73
CA SER A 167 9.07 -7.27 -19.85
C SER A 167 8.77 -5.79 -19.83
N GLY A 168 8.85 -5.18 -18.65
CA GLY A 168 8.49 -3.78 -18.49
C GLY A 168 8.21 -3.40 -17.04
N PRO A 169 7.49 -2.28 -16.84
CA PRO A 169 7.08 -1.83 -15.52
C PRO A 169 6.00 -2.74 -14.94
N PHE A 170 6.29 -3.37 -13.79
CA PHE A 170 5.32 -4.11 -12.99
C PHE A 170 4.98 -3.31 -11.73
N ALA A 171 3.68 -3.11 -11.48
CA ALA A 171 3.22 -2.51 -10.24
C ALA A 171 3.42 -3.45 -9.04
N LEU A 172 3.53 -2.89 -7.84
CA LEU A 172 3.50 -3.65 -6.59
C LEU A 172 2.04 -3.78 -6.15
N ASP A 173 1.47 -4.99 -6.16
CA ASP A 173 0.06 -5.22 -5.83
C ASP A 173 -0.07 -5.95 -4.49
N THR A 174 -0.27 -5.15 -3.43
CA THR A 174 -0.55 -5.65 -2.08
C THR A 174 -2.02 -6.05 -1.88
N ALA A 175 -2.83 -6.02 -2.95
CA ALA A 175 -4.25 -6.34 -2.98
C ALA A 175 -4.56 -7.52 -3.95
N SER A 176 -3.64 -8.47 -4.06
CA SER A 176 -3.73 -9.59 -5.00
C SER A 176 -3.21 -10.91 -4.43
N ALA A 177 -4.07 -11.93 -4.46
CA ALA A 177 -3.76 -13.31 -4.08
C ALA A 177 -2.78 -14.01 -5.05
N GLY A 178 -2.74 -13.58 -6.31
CA GLY A 178 -1.83 -14.16 -7.32
C GLY A 178 -0.37 -13.77 -7.10
N GLY A 179 0.56 -14.54 -7.63
CA GLY A 179 1.97 -14.15 -7.71
C GLY A 179 2.20 -13.06 -8.75
N VAL A 180 1.44 -13.09 -9.85
CA VAL A 180 1.43 -12.05 -10.87
C VAL A 180 0.00 -11.75 -11.30
N ARG A 181 -0.30 -10.47 -11.52
CA ARG A 181 -1.46 -10.04 -12.27
C ARG A 181 -1.07 -9.66 -13.69
N ALA A 182 -1.53 -10.44 -14.66
CA ALA A 182 -1.28 -10.19 -16.07
C ALA A 182 -2.30 -9.19 -16.61
N ARG A 183 -1.86 -8.18 -17.35
CA ARG A 183 -2.77 -7.26 -18.04
C ARG A 183 -3.69 -8.04 -18.98
N GLY A 184 -4.99 -7.77 -18.91
CA GLY A 184 -6.01 -8.39 -19.76
C GLY A 184 -7.39 -7.81 -19.49
N ALA A 185 -8.41 -8.22 -20.24
CA ALA A 185 -9.79 -7.81 -19.95
C ALA A 185 -10.25 -8.42 -18.62
N ALA A 186 -10.84 -7.62 -17.73
CA ALA A 186 -11.43 -8.15 -16.51
C ALA A 186 -12.63 -9.07 -16.88
N ASP A 187 -12.51 -10.36 -16.55
CA ASP A 187 -13.51 -11.39 -16.86
C ASP A 187 -14.10 -12.03 -15.58
N GLY A 188 -13.81 -11.47 -14.41
CA GLY A 188 -14.30 -11.97 -13.13
C GLY A 188 -13.81 -11.20 -11.90
N PRO A 189 -14.07 -11.74 -10.70
CA PRO A 189 -13.62 -11.16 -9.44
C PRO A 189 -12.11 -10.93 -9.39
N ARG A 190 -11.68 -9.85 -8.72
CA ARG A 190 -10.26 -9.45 -8.69
C ARG A 190 -9.32 -10.54 -8.21
N GLN A 191 -9.76 -11.44 -7.31
CA GLN A 191 -8.90 -12.48 -6.73
C GLN A 191 -8.98 -13.84 -7.43
N LYS A 192 -9.82 -13.97 -8.48
CA LYS A 192 -10.03 -15.25 -9.16
C LYS A 192 -8.77 -15.66 -9.94
N PRO A 193 -8.17 -16.83 -9.66
CA PRO A 193 -7.07 -17.32 -10.46
C PRO A 193 -7.50 -17.56 -11.91
N ALA A 194 -6.68 -17.13 -12.85
CA ALA A 194 -6.87 -17.31 -14.29
C ALA A 194 -5.95 -18.39 -14.88
N GLY A 195 -4.93 -18.81 -14.12
CA GLY A 195 -4.01 -19.86 -14.53
C GLY A 195 -2.70 -19.82 -13.76
N THR A 196 -1.66 -20.36 -14.37
CA THR A 196 -0.31 -20.46 -13.78
C THR A 196 0.73 -19.89 -14.74
N LEU A 197 1.50 -18.92 -14.26
CA LEU A 197 2.65 -18.33 -14.95
C LEU A 197 3.82 -19.30 -14.89
N ARG A 198 4.53 -19.48 -16.01
CA ARG A 198 5.72 -20.33 -16.06
C ARG A 198 6.92 -19.69 -15.38
N GLY A 199 7.10 -18.39 -15.52
CA GLY A 199 8.23 -17.69 -14.95
C GLY A 199 7.97 -16.21 -14.67
N LEU A 200 8.43 -15.72 -13.51
CA LEU A 200 8.61 -14.32 -13.17
C LEU A 200 10.09 -14.10 -12.84
N SER A 201 10.75 -13.19 -13.56
CA SER A 201 12.08 -12.69 -13.23
C SER A 201 11.95 -11.32 -12.55
N LEU A 202 12.46 -11.24 -11.31
CA LEU A 202 12.49 -10.02 -10.50
C LEU A 202 13.85 -9.97 -9.78
N ASP A 203 14.59 -8.88 -9.96
CA ASP A 203 15.89 -8.65 -9.30
C ASP A 203 16.88 -9.82 -9.48
N GLY A 204 16.99 -10.32 -10.71
CA GLY A 204 17.83 -11.49 -11.04
C GLY A 204 17.32 -12.83 -10.50
N THR A 205 16.21 -12.86 -9.75
CA THR A 205 15.61 -14.07 -9.21
C THR A 205 14.50 -14.58 -10.12
N LEU A 206 14.57 -15.85 -10.51
CA LEU A 206 13.50 -16.54 -11.23
C LEU A 206 12.56 -17.25 -10.25
N ARG A 207 11.26 -17.02 -10.39
CA ARG A 207 10.19 -17.76 -9.73
C ARG A 207 9.34 -18.43 -10.78
N GLN A 208 8.93 -19.67 -10.53
CA GLN A 208 8.19 -20.47 -11.50
C GLN A 208 6.88 -20.97 -10.92
N ASN A 209 5.95 -21.33 -11.81
CA ASN A 209 4.66 -21.93 -11.47
C ASN A 209 3.83 -21.06 -10.50
N LEU A 210 3.79 -19.75 -10.76
CA LEU A 210 3.05 -18.79 -9.93
C LEU A 210 1.58 -18.70 -10.38
N PRO A 211 0.60 -18.81 -9.47
CA PRO A 211 -0.77 -18.40 -9.71
C PRO A 211 -0.84 -17.02 -10.38
N THR A 212 -1.58 -16.95 -11.47
CA THR A 212 -1.81 -15.71 -12.23
C THR A 212 -3.26 -15.31 -12.12
N VAL A 213 -3.48 -14.02 -12.02
CA VAL A 213 -4.80 -13.39 -11.98
C VAL A 213 -4.85 -12.35 -13.10
N VAL A 214 -6.03 -12.05 -13.65
CA VAL A 214 -6.15 -11.02 -14.70
C VAL A 214 -6.29 -9.64 -14.08
N ALA A 215 -5.66 -8.65 -14.74
CA ALA A 215 -5.64 -7.26 -14.34
C ALA A 215 -6.28 -6.40 -15.43
N GLY A 216 -7.57 -6.08 -15.26
CA GLY A 216 -8.30 -5.16 -16.14
C GLY A 216 -8.18 -3.68 -15.75
N ASP A 217 -7.59 -3.39 -14.60
CA ASP A 217 -7.55 -2.06 -14.01
C ASP A 217 -6.14 -1.51 -13.79
N LEU A 218 -5.13 -2.04 -14.49
CA LEU A 218 -3.77 -1.52 -14.41
C LEU A 218 -3.61 -0.22 -15.22
N PRO A 219 -2.93 0.81 -14.68
CA PRO A 219 -2.68 2.06 -15.40
C PRO A 219 -1.91 1.85 -16.70
N ASP A 220 -2.15 2.70 -17.71
CA ASP A 220 -1.45 2.62 -18.99
C ASP A 220 0.08 2.63 -18.82
N GLY A 221 0.77 1.80 -19.59
CA GLY A 221 2.22 1.60 -19.50
C GLY A 221 2.68 0.58 -18.45
N VAL A 222 1.81 0.16 -17.52
CA VAL A 222 2.10 -0.96 -16.60
C VAL A 222 1.82 -2.27 -17.31
N VAL A 223 2.79 -3.20 -17.41
CA VAL A 223 2.61 -4.44 -18.17
C VAL A 223 2.08 -5.62 -17.33
N GLY A 224 2.11 -5.47 -16.01
CA GLY A 224 1.57 -6.43 -15.04
C GLY A 224 1.73 -5.93 -13.62
N ALA A 225 1.35 -6.73 -12.63
CA ALA A 225 1.64 -6.43 -11.22
C ALA A 225 2.17 -7.66 -10.48
N ILE A 226 3.01 -7.44 -9.48
CA ILE A 226 3.59 -8.47 -8.63
C ILE A 226 2.75 -8.54 -7.36
N GLY A 227 2.10 -9.68 -7.13
CA GLY A 227 1.14 -9.83 -6.04
C GLY A 227 1.75 -10.35 -4.73
N VAL A 228 0.90 -10.48 -3.71
CA VAL A 228 1.31 -10.79 -2.33
C VAL A 228 2.05 -12.12 -2.23
N GLN A 229 1.70 -13.13 -3.04
CA GLN A 229 2.38 -14.42 -3.02
C GLN A 229 3.90 -14.31 -3.30
N VAL A 230 4.32 -13.31 -4.07
CA VAL A 230 5.73 -13.00 -4.31
C VAL A 230 6.26 -12.01 -3.28
N LEU A 231 5.52 -10.95 -3.00
CA LEU A 231 5.96 -9.88 -2.10
C LEU A 231 6.15 -10.35 -0.66
N ALA A 232 5.33 -11.30 -0.19
CA ALA A 232 5.36 -11.82 1.18
C ALA A 232 6.63 -12.61 1.54
N ALA A 233 7.46 -12.98 0.55
CA ALA A 233 8.78 -13.55 0.79
C ALA A 233 9.79 -12.52 1.32
N TYR A 234 9.39 -11.25 1.39
CA TYR A 234 10.26 -10.14 1.72
C TYR A 234 9.66 -9.24 2.79
N ARG A 235 10.53 -8.58 3.56
CA ARG A 235 10.22 -7.28 4.15
C ARG A 235 10.33 -6.24 3.06
N LEU A 236 9.21 -5.61 2.73
CA LEU A 236 9.12 -4.58 1.71
C LEU A 236 9.40 -3.22 2.34
N ARG A 237 10.31 -2.45 1.74
CA ARG A 237 10.45 -1.02 2.04
C ARG A 237 10.41 -0.23 0.73
N LEU A 238 9.44 0.66 0.58
CA LEU A 238 9.31 1.55 -0.56
C LEU A 238 9.60 2.97 -0.11
N ASP A 239 10.57 3.62 -0.75
CA ASP A 239 10.81 5.06 -0.63
C ASP A 239 10.49 5.73 -1.98
N PRO A 240 9.29 6.32 -2.10
CA PRO A 240 8.85 6.98 -3.33
C PRO A 240 9.70 8.19 -3.70
N LYS A 241 10.17 8.97 -2.70
CA LYS A 241 11.02 10.15 -2.93
C LYS A 241 12.40 9.74 -3.43
N ALA A 242 13.00 8.72 -2.83
CA ALA A 242 14.28 8.19 -3.29
C ALA A 242 14.15 7.34 -4.58
N ARG A 243 12.92 6.99 -4.99
CA ARG A 243 12.61 6.07 -6.08
C ARG A 243 13.31 4.72 -5.93
N ARG A 244 13.21 4.16 -4.72
CA ARG A 244 13.86 2.89 -4.36
C ARG A 244 12.91 1.95 -3.65
N LEU A 245 13.02 0.68 -4.02
CA LEU A 245 12.36 -0.45 -3.37
C LEU A 245 13.42 -1.39 -2.82
N TRP A 246 13.37 -1.70 -1.53
CA TRP A 246 14.15 -2.77 -0.93
C TRP A 246 13.25 -3.95 -0.64
N LEU A 247 13.60 -5.10 -1.19
CA LEU A 247 12.99 -6.38 -0.91
C LEU A 247 14.00 -7.19 -0.10
N THR A 248 13.91 -7.10 1.24
CA THR A 248 14.83 -7.84 2.12
C THR A 248 14.26 -9.23 2.34
N PRO A 249 14.92 -10.32 1.94
CA PRO A 249 14.38 -11.66 2.12
C PRO A 249 14.08 -11.94 3.58
N VAL A 250 12.90 -12.51 3.86
CA VAL A 250 12.61 -13.09 5.17
C VAL A 250 13.14 -14.52 5.14
N PRO A 251 13.94 -14.96 6.12
CA PRO A 251 14.35 -16.36 6.20
C PRO A 251 13.10 -17.24 6.13
N ALA A 252 13.13 -18.27 5.27
CA ALA A 252 12.05 -19.24 5.27
C ALA A 252 11.93 -19.80 6.69
N ALA A 253 10.74 -19.69 7.30
CA ALA A 253 10.47 -20.42 8.52
C ALA A 253 10.77 -21.89 8.22
N SER A 254 11.71 -22.48 8.96
CA SER A 254 11.96 -23.92 8.94
C SER A 254 10.60 -24.60 9.15
N ARG A 255 10.05 -25.17 8.08
CA ARG A 255 8.82 -25.97 8.17
C ARG A 255 9.17 -27.36 8.65
#